data_AF-A0A7T6VG48-F1
#
_entry.id   AF-A0A7T6VG48-F1
#
_cell.length_a   1.000
_cell.length_b   1.000
_cell.length_c   1.000
_cell.angle_alpha   90.00
_cell.angle_beta   90.00
_cell.angle_gamma   90.00
#
_symmetry.space_group_name_H-M   'P 1'
#
loop_
_entity.id
_entity.type
_entity.pdbx_description
1 polymer ?
#
loop_
_entity_poly.entity_id
_entity_poly.type
_entity_poly.pdbx_seq_one_letter_code
_entity_poly.pdbx_strand_id
1 'polypeptide(L)'
;MVDDRGRKKMEELEHYVQEIDRQNRRLISLSDDLRKSLNRRFRELGQLTQLLEEKERELAAREQDVRLYKAKLEKIKTTVSWRITAPLRKIGIPFLDDAQNKELKKRRRIIEKSGLFDSSWYLMEYPDVAESGQDPIVHYLIFGAKEGRRPNPNFVTPSNSSETENGTEENPLLLSIASNKKSK
;
A
#
# COMPACT_ATOMS: atom_id res chain seq x y z
N MET A 1 -20.59 61.26 -73.18
CA MET A 1 -21.48 60.16 -72.76
C MET A 1 -20.61 59.09 -72.14
N VAL A 2 -20.67 58.93 -70.82
CA VAL A 2 -20.04 57.77 -70.17
C VAL A 2 -20.82 56.53 -70.61
N ASP A 3 -20.10 55.56 -71.18
CA ASP A 3 -20.66 54.33 -71.73
C ASP A 3 -21.32 53.49 -70.62
N ASP A 4 -22.50 52.93 -70.92
CA ASP A 4 -23.33 52.16 -70.00
C ASP A 4 -22.61 50.93 -69.39
N ARG A 5 -21.62 50.37 -70.10
CA ARG A 5 -20.76 49.28 -69.61
C ARG A 5 -19.82 49.75 -68.51
N GLY A 6 -19.27 50.96 -68.61
CA GLY A 6 -18.41 51.54 -67.59
C GLY A 6 -19.14 51.72 -66.25
N ARG A 7 -20.40 52.14 -66.28
CA ARG A 7 -21.25 52.29 -65.08
C ARG A 7 -21.55 50.95 -64.42
N LYS A 8 -21.98 49.94 -65.20
CA LYS A 8 -22.23 48.58 -64.68
C LYS A 8 -20.98 47.95 -64.06
N LYS A 9 -19.81 48.15 -64.68
CA LYS A 9 -18.54 47.64 -64.12
C LYS A 9 -18.19 48.32 -62.79
N MET A 10 -18.49 49.61 -62.66
CA MET A 10 -18.29 50.35 -61.41
C MET A 10 -19.19 49.79 -60.30
N GLU A 11 -20.48 49.59 -60.58
CA GLU A 11 -21.45 49.02 -59.63
C GLU A 11 -21.04 47.60 -59.18
N GLU A 12 -20.58 46.75 -60.12
CA GLU A 12 -20.03 45.43 -59.79
C GLU A 12 -18.82 45.53 -58.86
N LEU A 13 -17.88 46.43 -59.15
CA LEU A 13 -16.67 46.61 -58.34
C LEU A 13 -17.00 47.17 -56.95
N GLU A 14 -17.93 48.11 -56.84
CA GLU A 14 -18.42 48.63 -55.57
C GLU A 14 -19.05 47.51 -54.72
N HIS A 15 -19.86 46.65 -55.35
CA HIS A 15 -20.42 45.48 -54.67
C HIS A 15 -19.33 44.51 -54.18
N TYR A 16 -18.31 44.23 -55.01
CA TYR A 16 -17.18 43.39 -54.60
C TYR A 16 -16.40 43.99 -53.43
N VAL A 17 -16.14 45.30 -53.44
CA VAL A 17 -15.45 45.99 -52.33
C VAL A 17 -16.27 45.89 -51.05
N GLN A 18 -17.59 46.13 -51.12
CA GLN A 18 -18.48 46.02 -49.97
C GLN A 18 -18.50 44.60 -49.37
N GLU A 19 -18.49 43.58 -50.23
CA GLU A 19 -18.47 42.18 -49.79
C GLU A 19 -17.12 41.81 -49.16
N ILE A 20 -16.00 42.24 -49.75
CA ILE A 20 -14.66 42.05 -49.15
C ILE A 20 -14.58 42.73 -47.79
N ASP A 21 -15.08 43.96 -47.65
CA ASP A 21 -15.11 44.68 -46.39
C ASP A 21 -15.97 43.97 -45.34
N ARG A 22 -17.10 43.39 -45.75
CA ARG A 22 -17.95 42.58 -44.88
C ARG A 22 -17.21 41.33 -44.40
N GLN A 23 -16.51 40.65 -45.30
CA GLN A 23 -15.72 39.46 -44.98
C GLN A 23 -14.56 39.80 -44.03
N ASN A 24 -13.84 40.89 -44.28
CA ASN A 24 -12.77 41.38 -43.42
C ASN A 24 -13.28 41.71 -42.01
N ARG A 25 -14.41 42.43 -41.89
CA ARG A 25 -15.04 42.68 -40.59
C ARG A 25 -15.40 41.40 -39.84
N ARG A 26 -15.91 40.39 -40.56
CA ARG A 26 -16.25 39.08 -39.99
C ARG A 26 -14.99 38.34 -39.50
N LEU A 27 -13.91 38.35 -40.28
CA LEU A 27 -12.63 37.73 -39.90
C LEU A 27 -12.02 38.39 -38.67
N ILE A 28 -12.06 39.73 -38.59
CA ILE A 28 -11.58 40.48 -37.42
C ILE A 28 -12.37 40.07 -36.18
N SER A 29 -13.71 40.07 -36.25
CA SER A 29 -14.55 39.64 -35.13
C SER A 29 -14.24 38.21 -34.68
N LEU A 30 -14.07 37.28 -35.63
CA LEU A 30 -13.76 35.89 -35.32
C LEU A 30 -12.39 35.75 -34.65
N SER A 31 -11.39 36.49 -35.14
CA SER A 31 -10.04 36.53 -34.56
C SER A 31 -10.08 37.05 -33.12
N ASP A 32 -10.82 38.13 -32.87
CA ASP A 32 -10.98 38.70 -31.53
C ASP A 32 -11.66 37.72 -30.57
N ASP A 33 -12.69 37.02 -31.01
CA ASP A 33 -13.39 36.03 -30.18
C ASP A 33 -12.52 34.80 -29.89
N LEU A 34 -11.76 34.32 -30.88
CA LEU A 34 -10.77 33.28 -30.69
C LEU A 34 -9.69 33.71 -29.68
N ARG A 35 -9.19 34.94 -29.78
CA ARG A 35 -8.21 35.50 -28.85
C ARG A 35 -8.76 35.58 -27.42
N LYS A 36 -10.02 36.00 -27.25
CA LYS A 36 -10.69 36.01 -25.93
C LYS A 36 -10.80 34.58 -25.36
N SER A 37 -11.23 33.62 -26.17
CA SER A 37 -11.37 32.21 -25.76
C SER A 37 -10.02 31.62 -25.35
N LEU A 38 -8.97 31.88 -26.14
CA LEU A 38 -7.62 31.43 -25.85
C LEU A 38 -7.09 32.02 -24.53
N ASN A 39 -7.27 33.34 -24.33
CA ASN A 39 -6.89 34.01 -23.09
C ASN A 39 -7.64 33.43 -21.87
N ARG A 40 -8.93 33.09 -22.04
CA ARG A 40 -9.70 32.44 -20.99
C ARG A 40 -9.12 31.07 -20.64
N ARG A 41 -8.82 30.22 -21.64
CA ARG A 41 -8.22 28.90 -21.42
C ARG A 41 -6.85 29.00 -20.74
N PHE A 42 -6.02 29.98 -21.10
CA PHE A 42 -4.73 30.19 -20.43
C PHE A 42 -4.89 30.54 -18.95
N ARG A 43 -5.91 31.33 -18.59
CA ARG A 43 -6.21 31.60 -17.18
C ARG A 43 -6.68 30.35 -16.44
N GLU A 44 -7.56 29.57 -17.06
CA GLU A 44 -8.04 28.29 -16.49
C GLU A 44 -6.87 27.33 -16.28
N LEU A 45 -5.95 27.22 -17.25
CA LEU A 45 -4.73 26.43 -17.10
C LEU A 45 -3.85 26.93 -15.95
N GLY A 46 -3.66 28.24 -15.81
CA GLY A 46 -2.90 28.81 -14.70
C GLY A 46 -3.51 28.47 -13.33
N GLN A 47 -4.84 28.52 -13.22
CA GLN A 47 -5.56 28.13 -12.00
C GLN A 47 -5.40 26.64 -11.70
N LEU A 48 -5.51 25.79 -12.71
CA LEU A 48 -5.34 24.34 -12.56
C LEU A 48 -3.91 23.97 -12.15
N THR A 49 -2.90 24.62 -12.73
CA THR A 49 -1.50 24.40 -12.34
C THR A 49 -1.28 24.75 -10.86
N GLN A 50 -1.78 25.90 -10.41
CA GLN A 50 -1.67 26.31 -9.01
C GLN A 50 -2.37 25.33 -8.06
N LEU A 51 -3.55 24.84 -8.44
CA LEU A 51 -4.28 23.83 -7.66
C LEU A 51 -3.52 22.49 -7.61
N LEU A 52 -2.91 22.08 -8.71
CA LEU A 52 -2.10 20.86 -8.77
C LEU A 52 -0.91 20.97 -7.81
N GLU A 53 -0.17 22.07 -7.86
CA GLU A 53 0.97 22.33 -6.96
C GLU A 53 0.55 22.37 -5.48
N GLU A 54 -0.66 22.88 -5.17
CA GLU A 54 -1.21 22.83 -3.82
C GLU A 54 -1.49 21.39 -3.38
N LYS A 55 -2.13 20.60 -4.25
CA LYS A 55 -2.48 19.20 -3.95
C LYS A 55 -1.25 18.31 -3.84
N GLU A 56 -0.22 18.53 -4.64
CA GLU A 56 1.06 17.83 -4.54
C GLU A 56 1.75 18.13 -3.20
N ARG A 57 1.73 19.39 -2.74
CA ARG A 57 2.25 19.76 -1.42
C ARG A 57 1.46 19.10 -0.29
N GLU A 58 0.13 19.10 -0.38
CA GLU A 58 -0.74 18.45 0.60
C GLU A 58 -0.51 16.93 0.66
N LEU A 59 -0.32 16.29 -0.50
CA LEU A 59 0.00 14.87 -0.59
C LEU A 59 1.36 14.55 0.04
N ALA A 60 2.40 15.34 -0.28
CA ALA A 60 3.73 15.16 0.29
C ALA A 60 3.72 15.25 1.83
N ALA A 61 2.97 16.21 2.39
CA ALA A 61 2.80 16.34 3.85
C ALA A 61 2.13 15.10 4.45
N ARG A 62 1.02 14.63 3.85
CA ARG A 62 0.33 13.42 4.32
C ARG A 62 1.18 12.17 4.22
N GLU A 63 1.98 12.03 3.16
CA GLU A 63 2.91 10.90 3.02
C GLU A 63 3.97 10.88 4.11
N GLN A 64 4.45 12.05 4.54
CA GLN A 64 5.38 12.17 5.66
C GLN A 64 4.71 11.74 6.97
N ASP A 65 3.46 12.16 7.21
CA ASP A 65 2.69 11.74 8.38
C ASP A 65 2.50 10.22 8.41
N VAL A 66 2.09 9.63 7.28
CA VAL A 66 1.93 8.17 7.17
C VAL A 66 3.25 7.46 7.45
N ARG A 67 4.38 7.96 6.93
CA ARG A 67 5.72 7.41 7.23
C ARG A 67 6.02 7.48 8.72
N LEU A 68 5.75 8.60 9.37
CA LEU A 68 5.98 8.81 10.80
C LEU A 68 5.10 7.90 11.65
N TYR A 69 3.81 7.76 11.33
CA TYR A 69 2.92 6.84 12.02
C TYR A 69 3.29 5.38 11.79
N LYS A 70 3.72 4.99 10.58
CA LYS A 70 4.28 3.66 10.32
C LYS A 70 5.52 3.41 11.18
N ALA A 71 6.46 4.36 11.26
CA ALA A 71 7.65 4.22 12.08
C ALA A 71 7.34 4.14 13.59
N LYS A 72 6.40 4.96 14.08
CA LYS A 72 5.89 4.86 15.46
C LYS A 72 5.24 3.50 15.72
N LEU A 73 4.43 3.03 14.78
CA LEU A 73 3.77 1.74 14.84
C LEU A 73 4.77 0.59 14.89
N GLU A 74 5.82 0.63 14.06
CA GLU A 74 6.91 -0.36 14.10
C GLU A 74 7.62 -0.34 15.45
N LYS A 75 7.99 0.85 15.96
CA LYS A 75 8.58 0.97 17.31
C LYS A 75 7.66 0.41 18.40
N ILE A 76 6.35 0.63 18.29
CA ILE A 76 5.37 0.04 19.21
C ILE A 76 5.38 -1.48 19.02
N LYS A 77 5.23 -2.03 17.82
CA LYS A 77 5.28 -3.49 17.59
C LYS A 77 6.55 -4.15 18.15
N THR A 78 7.70 -3.47 18.04
CA THR A 78 9.00 -4.01 18.47
C THR A 78 9.28 -3.79 19.96
N THR A 79 8.79 -2.69 20.55
CA THR A 79 8.97 -2.37 21.98
C THR A 79 7.88 -3.03 22.83
N VAL A 80 6.70 -3.23 22.25
CA VAL A 80 5.55 -3.83 22.91
C VAL A 80 5.74 -5.33 22.91
N SER A 81 6.48 -5.79 23.93
CA SER A 81 6.45 -7.17 24.41
C SER A 81 5.00 -7.64 24.37
N TRP A 82 4.75 -8.84 23.84
CA TRP A 82 3.41 -9.33 23.55
C TRP A 82 2.46 -9.30 24.77
N ARG A 83 3.00 -9.25 26.00
CA ARG A 83 2.29 -8.96 27.27
C ARG A 83 1.46 -7.67 27.24
N ILE A 84 1.84 -6.70 26.43
CA ILE A 84 1.23 -5.37 26.34
C ILE A 84 0.31 -5.25 25.10
N THR A 85 0.58 -5.96 23.99
CA THR A 85 -0.33 -6.02 22.82
C THR A 85 -1.45 -7.06 22.98
N ALA A 86 -1.28 -8.08 23.82
CA ALA A 86 -2.27 -9.14 24.02
C ALA A 86 -3.67 -8.63 24.47
N PRO A 87 -3.79 -7.65 25.39
CA PRO A 87 -5.10 -7.09 25.77
C PRO A 87 -5.78 -6.35 24.61
N LEU A 88 -5.00 -5.65 23.78
CA LEU A 88 -5.53 -4.86 22.65
C LEU A 88 -6.07 -5.74 21.53
N ARG A 89 -5.59 -6.99 21.40
CA ARG A 89 -6.09 -7.96 20.40
C ARG A 89 -7.49 -8.48 20.72
N LYS A 90 -7.93 -8.46 22.00
CA LYS A 90 -9.32 -8.75 22.39
C LYS A 90 -10.31 -7.68 21.91
N ILE A 91 -9.84 -6.49 21.53
CA ILE A 91 -10.68 -5.36 21.08
C ILE A 91 -11.06 -5.49 19.59
N GLY A 92 -10.68 -6.58 18.91
CA GLY A 92 -11.22 -6.92 17.58
C GLY A 92 -10.72 -6.03 16.43
N ILE A 93 -9.63 -5.28 16.63
CA ILE A 93 -8.98 -4.53 15.56
C ILE A 93 -8.11 -5.53 14.77
N PRO A 94 -8.39 -5.78 13.47
CA PRO A 94 -7.70 -6.77 12.65
C PRO A 94 -6.32 -6.24 12.26
N PHE A 95 -5.38 -6.36 13.19
CA PHE A 95 -4.02 -5.92 13.03
C PHE A 95 -3.15 -7.11 12.61
N LEU A 96 -2.80 -7.15 11.32
CA LEU A 96 -1.73 -7.93 10.65
C LEU A 96 -2.20 -9.09 9.74
N ASP A 97 -2.22 -8.77 8.44
CA ASP A 97 -1.63 -9.51 7.31
C ASP A 97 -2.15 -10.91 6.94
N ASP A 98 -3.00 -10.96 5.90
CA ASP A 98 -3.64 -12.16 5.34
C ASP A 98 -2.65 -13.09 4.60
N ALA A 99 -1.48 -12.58 4.17
CA ALA A 99 -0.49 -13.38 3.43
C ALA A 99 0.38 -14.28 4.34
N GLN A 100 0.76 -13.80 5.53
CA GLN A 100 1.48 -14.61 6.53
C GLN A 100 0.62 -15.77 7.08
N ASN A 101 -0.69 -15.71 6.87
CA ASN A 101 -1.65 -16.63 7.45
C ASN A 101 -1.67 -18.01 6.76
N LYS A 102 -1.24 -18.14 5.49
CA LYS A 102 -1.27 -19.42 4.76
C LYS A 102 -0.12 -20.36 5.16
N GLU A 103 1.11 -19.85 5.22
CA GLU A 103 2.28 -20.64 5.61
C GLU A 103 2.22 -21.01 7.10
N LEU A 104 1.75 -20.10 7.94
CA LEU A 104 1.53 -20.37 9.37
C LEU A 104 0.49 -21.48 9.57
N LYS A 105 -0.63 -21.47 8.83
CA LYS A 105 -1.62 -22.57 8.84
C LYS A 105 -1.01 -23.90 8.42
N LYS A 106 -0.12 -23.90 7.42
CA LYS A 106 0.57 -25.12 6.97
C LYS A 106 1.52 -25.66 8.04
N ARG A 107 2.36 -24.81 8.62
CA ARG A 107 3.30 -25.18 9.70
C ARG A 107 2.59 -25.66 10.95
N ARG A 108 1.49 -25.00 11.35
CA ARG A 108 0.63 -25.45 12.45
C ARG A 108 0.16 -26.89 12.22
N ARG A 109 -0.40 -27.18 11.04
CA ARG A 109 -0.87 -28.54 10.70
C ARG A 109 0.26 -29.58 10.74
N ILE A 110 1.49 -29.20 10.37
CA ILE A 110 2.65 -30.11 10.42
C ILE A 110 3.00 -30.47 11.86
N ILE A 111 3.03 -29.47 12.76
CA ILE A 111 3.32 -29.67 14.19
C ILE A 111 2.20 -30.43 14.88
N GLU A 112 0.94 -30.06 14.61
CA GLU A 112 -0.23 -30.72 15.17
C GLU A 112 -0.24 -32.22 14.80
N LYS A 113 0.12 -32.55 13.55
CA LYS A 113 0.20 -33.95 13.09
C LYS A 113 1.45 -34.70 13.55
N SER A 114 2.51 -34.01 13.99
CA SER A 114 3.75 -34.69 14.39
C SER A 114 3.66 -35.31 15.78
N GLY A 115 2.73 -34.85 16.63
CA GLY A 115 2.62 -35.26 18.03
C GLY A 115 3.79 -34.78 18.91
N LEU A 116 4.68 -33.93 18.37
CA LEU A 116 5.84 -33.42 19.11
C LEU A 116 5.54 -32.10 19.86
N PHE A 117 4.27 -31.69 19.92
CA PHE A 117 3.84 -30.51 20.65
C PHE A 117 2.71 -30.87 21.61
N ASP A 118 2.90 -30.59 22.89
CA ASP A 118 1.90 -30.80 23.93
C ASP A 118 1.27 -29.47 24.31
N SER A 119 0.07 -29.21 23.77
CA SER A 119 -0.63 -27.95 24.00
C SER A 119 -1.06 -27.75 25.45
N SER A 120 -1.47 -28.82 26.13
CA SER A 120 -1.94 -28.76 27.51
C SER A 120 -0.77 -28.46 28.45
N TRP A 121 0.34 -29.18 28.26
CA TRP A 121 1.56 -28.91 29.01
C TRP A 121 2.11 -27.52 28.71
N TYR A 122 2.11 -27.09 27.44
CA TYR A 122 2.62 -25.78 27.05
C TYR A 122 1.86 -24.64 27.73
N LEU A 123 0.53 -24.72 27.82
CA LEU A 123 -0.28 -23.70 28.49
C LEU A 123 -0.14 -23.75 30.03
N MET A 124 0.16 -24.92 30.60
CA MET A 124 0.43 -25.07 32.03
C MET A 124 1.80 -24.52 32.42
N GLU A 125 2.83 -24.80 31.60
CA GLU A 125 4.20 -24.33 31.80
C GLU A 125 4.34 -22.82 31.51
N TYR A 126 3.51 -22.30 30.59
CA TYR A 126 3.52 -20.91 30.17
C TYR A 126 2.16 -20.23 30.41
N PRO A 127 1.85 -19.86 31.68
CA PRO A 127 0.56 -19.25 32.06
C PRO A 127 0.29 -17.94 31.32
N ASP A 128 1.35 -17.23 30.98
CA ASP A 128 1.32 -15.99 30.21
C ASP A 128 0.74 -16.20 28.78
N VAL A 129 0.94 -17.39 28.21
CA VAL A 129 0.28 -17.83 26.96
C VAL A 129 -1.17 -18.23 27.22
N ALA A 130 -1.45 -18.93 28.33
CA ALA A 130 -2.82 -19.33 28.69
C ALA A 130 -3.76 -18.14 28.93
N GLU A 131 -3.29 -17.12 29.66
CA GLU A 131 -4.03 -15.88 29.92
C GLU A 131 -4.32 -15.09 28.64
N SER A 132 -3.46 -15.25 27.62
CA SER A 132 -3.62 -14.59 26.32
C SER A 132 -4.74 -15.19 25.46
N GLY A 133 -5.15 -16.44 25.72
CA GLY A 133 -6.14 -17.16 24.92
C GLY A 133 -5.69 -17.48 23.49
N GLN A 134 -4.39 -17.38 23.18
CA GLN A 134 -3.85 -17.73 21.87
C GLN A 134 -3.73 -19.25 21.68
N ASP A 135 -3.75 -19.68 20.40
CA ASP A 135 -3.38 -21.04 20.04
C ASP A 135 -1.90 -21.28 20.41
N PRO A 136 -1.60 -22.28 21.27
CA PRO A 136 -0.24 -22.50 21.78
C PRO A 136 0.75 -22.94 20.69
N ILE A 137 0.30 -23.65 19.66
CA ILE A 137 1.14 -24.05 18.51
C ILE A 137 1.53 -22.81 17.71
N VAL A 138 0.57 -21.91 17.47
CA VAL A 138 0.83 -20.64 16.78
C VAL A 138 1.78 -19.78 17.59
N HIS A 139 1.58 -19.67 18.91
CA HIS A 139 2.48 -18.94 19.79
C HIS A 139 3.92 -19.49 19.71
N TYR A 140 4.07 -20.81 19.80
CA TYR A 140 5.37 -21.46 19.73
C TYR A 140 6.07 -21.25 18.38
N LEU A 141 5.32 -21.32 17.28
CA LEU A 141 5.83 -21.14 15.93
C LEU A 141 6.42 -19.74 15.69
N ILE A 142 5.76 -18.70 16.20
CA ILE A 142 6.12 -17.32 15.93
C ILE A 142 7.14 -16.80 16.96
N PHE A 143 6.95 -17.15 18.24
CA PHE A 143 7.69 -16.55 19.36
C PHE A 143 8.37 -17.61 20.24
N GLY A 144 7.66 -18.67 20.64
CA GLY A 144 8.14 -19.59 21.66
C GLY A 144 9.50 -20.21 21.35
N ALA A 145 9.76 -20.59 20.09
CA ALA A 145 11.07 -21.08 19.67
C ALA A 145 12.20 -20.04 19.86
N LYS A 146 11.95 -18.77 19.52
CA LYS A 146 12.94 -17.67 19.65
C LYS A 146 13.17 -17.27 21.10
N GLU A 147 12.12 -17.40 21.92
CA GLU A 147 12.20 -17.21 23.37
C GLU A 147 12.82 -18.41 24.10
N GLY A 148 13.26 -19.46 23.38
CA GLY A 148 13.86 -20.66 23.97
C GLY A 148 12.86 -21.54 24.74
N ARG A 149 11.56 -21.33 24.55
CA ARG A 149 10.51 -22.16 25.16
C ARG A 149 10.56 -23.57 24.59
N ARG A 150 10.08 -24.53 25.37
CA ARG A 150 9.98 -25.93 24.94
C ARG A 150 8.55 -26.22 24.49
N PRO A 151 8.36 -27.02 23.43
CA PRO A 151 7.03 -27.43 22.95
C PRO A 151 6.45 -28.62 23.71
N ASN A 152 7.27 -29.36 24.46
CA ASN A 152 6.89 -30.46 25.33
C ASN A 152 7.99 -30.71 26.39
N PRO A 153 7.73 -31.48 27.46
CA PRO A 153 8.70 -31.71 28.54
C PRO A 153 10.02 -32.36 28.09
N ASN A 154 9.93 -33.24 27.09
CA ASN A 154 11.03 -34.07 26.61
C ASN A 154 11.77 -33.43 25.41
N PHE A 155 11.45 -32.19 25.07
CA PHE A 155 12.04 -31.55 23.91
C PHE A 155 13.48 -31.12 24.21
N VAL A 156 14.41 -31.70 23.48
CA VAL A 156 15.83 -31.30 23.49
C VAL A 156 16.07 -30.45 22.25
N THR A 157 16.52 -29.21 22.47
CA THR A 157 16.89 -28.31 21.39
C THR A 157 18.12 -28.88 20.69
N PRO A 158 18.07 -29.19 19.37
CA PRO A 158 19.21 -29.76 18.68
C PRO A 158 20.36 -28.75 18.62
N SER A 159 21.57 -29.20 18.98
CA SER A 159 22.80 -28.39 19.08
C SER A 159 23.16 -27.63 17.79
N ASN A 160 22.67 -28.10 16.65
CA ASN A 160 22.95 -27.54 15.32
C ASN A 160 22.06 -26.32 14.99
N SER A 161 21.26 -25.81 15.92
CA SER A 161 20.36 -24.67 15.68
C SER A 161 21.07 -23.30 15.64
N SER A 162 22.38 -23.24 15.94
CA SER A 162 23.15 -21.99 16.02
C SER A 162 23.91 -21.61 14.75
N GLU A 163 23.95 -22.46 13.72
CA GLU A 163 24.77 -22.23 12.52
C GLU A 163 24.00 -22.59 11.24
N THR A 164 23.07 -21.72 10.84
CA THR A 164 22.59 -21.69 9.45
C THR A 164 23.04 -20.39 8.82
N GLU A 165 24.00 -20.46 7.89
CA GLU A 165 24.60 -19.32 7.16
C GLU A 165 23.59 -18.49 6.35
N ASN A 166 22.36 -18.98 6.18
CA ASN A 166 21.24 -18.21 5.67
C ASN A 166 20.39 -17.75 6.85
N GLY A 167 20.33 -16.44 7.12
CA GLY A 167 19.67 -15.77 8.26
C GLY A 167 18.16 -15.99 8.44
N THR A 168 17.62 -17.12 8.02
CA THR A 168 16.35 -17.68 8.45
C THR A 168 16.60 -18.61 9.63
N GLU A 169 16.49 -18.09 10.86
CA GLU A 169 16.39 -18.92 12.07
C GLU A 169 15.19 -19.88 11.93
N GLU A 170 15.44 -21.10 11.46
CA GLU A 170 14.40 -22.10 11.30
C GLU A 170 13.97 -22.64 12.68
N ASN A 171 12.66 -22.82 12.86
CA ASN A 171 12.09 -23.28 14.13
C ASN A 171 12.64 -24.69 14.48
N PRO A 172 13.22 -24.90 15.67
CA PRO A 172 13.90 -26.14 16.05
C PRO A 172 12.97 -27.36 16.06
N LEU A 173 11.67 -27.16 16.31
CA LEU A 173 10.68 -28.23 16.25
C LEU A 173 10.36 -28.63 14.80
N LEU A 174 10.37 -27.69 13.86
CA LEU A 174 10.19 -28.03 12.44
C LEU A 174 11.40 -28.80 11.90
N LEU A 175 12.61 -28.45 12.35
CA LEU A 175 13.84 -29.19 12.04
C LEU A 175 13.77 -30.62 12.59
N SER A 176 13.33 -30.81 13.83
CA SER A 176 13.23 -32.16 14.42
C SER A 176 12.18 -33.02 13.72
N ILE A 177 11.06 -32.44 13.28
CA ILE A 177 10.05 -33.13 12.46
C ILE A 177 10.63 -33.55 11.10
N ALA A 178 11.44 -32.69 10.46
CA ALA A 178 12.08 -33.01 9.19
C ALA A 178 13.14 -34.13 9.32
N SER A 179 13.94 -34.10 10.38
CA SER A 179 14.94 -35.13 10.68
C SER A 179 14.31 -36.49 10.98
N ASN A 180 13.22 -36.52 11.75
CA ASN A 180 12.53 -37.77 12.10
C ASN A 180 11.86 -38.43 10.86
N LYS A 181 11.48 -37.65 9.85
CA LYS A 181 10.95 -38.19 8.57
C LYS A 181 12.01 -38.83 7.67
N LYS A 182 13.30 -38.49 7.82
CA LYS A 182 14.39 -39.08 7.00
C LYS A 182 14.89 -40.42 7.54
N SER A 183 14.41 -40.84 8.71
CA SER A 183 14.84 -42.07 9.39
C SER A 183 13.82 -43.22 9.29
N LYS A 184 12.81 -43.08 8.42
CA LYS A 184 11.76 -44.06 8.12
C LYS A 184 11.73 -44.36 6.63
#